data_AF-A0A538NPQ8-F1
#
_entry.id   AF-A0A538NPQ8-F1
#
_cell.length_a   1.000
_cell.length_b   1.000
_cell.length_c   1.000
_cell.angle_alpha   90.00
_cell.angle_beta   90.00
_cell.angle_gamma   90.00
#
_symmetry.space_group_name_H-M   'P 1'
#
loop_
_entity.id
_entity.type
_entity.pdbx_description
1 polymer ?
#
loop_
_entity_poly.entity_id
_entity_poly.type
_entity_poly.pdbx_seq_one_letter_code
_entity_poly.pdbx_strand_id
1 'polypeptide(L)'
;ERDLIVESLPEDVIELGKKLPVDIRKQFVSLMTAWGADSKNLYNPKSRFIDYVVPGVIGLILQLLTVTLMACTIARERESGTLYQLLVTSLQRGEIVIGKMLPYLVVSICLVVVIMALSWWHFGVAFYQPHALALICLLFLLCSLGLGLLISTFSRTQTQAIQFSVFFLLPVFVLSGAFAPLEQL
;
A
#
# COMPACT_ATOMS: atom_id res chain seq x y z
N GLU A 1 -23.09 -13.91 1.55
CA GLU A 1 -22.96 -15.19 0.81
C GLU A 1 -23.93 -16.28 1.27
N ARG A 2 -24.06 -16.58 2.57
CA ARG A 2 -25.03 -17.58 3.07
C ARG A 2 -26.49 -17.26 2.73
N ASP A 3 -26.88 -15.99 2.78
CA ASP A 3 -28.27 -15.58 2.50
C ASP A 3 -28.62 -15.68 1.00
N LEU A 4 -27.64 -15.45 0.10
CA LEU A 4 -27.81 -15.56 -1.35
C LEU A 4 -28.00 -17.02 -1.81
N ILE A 5 -27.38 -17.98 -1.11
CA ILE A 5 -27.53 -19.40 -1.39
C ILE A 5 -28.92 -19.88 -0.98
N VAL A 6 -29.44 -19.40 0.16
CA VAL A 6 -30.77 -19.77 0.68
C VAL A 6 -31.91 -19.28 -0.21
N GLU A 7 -31.76 -18.11 -0.84
CA GLU A 7 -32.78 -17.53 -1.73
C GLU A 7 -32.85 -18.22 -3.11
N SER A 8 -31.82 -18.98 -3.49
CA SER A 8 -31.79 -19.75 -4.74
C SER A 8 -32.34 -21.18 -4.64
N LEU A 9 -32.81 -21.60 -3.45
CA LEU A 9 -33.36 -22.94 -3.28
C LEU A 9 -34.81 -23.01 -3.81
N PRO A 10 -35.16 -24.01 -4.64
CA PRO A 10 -36.53 -24.22 -5.08
C PRO A 10 -37.47 -24.49 -3.88
N GLU A 11 -38.69 -23.94 -3.92
CA GLU A 11 -39.67 -23.97 -2.82
C GLU A 11 -39.97 -25.39 -2.31
N ASP A 12 -39.88 -26.38 -3.21
CA ASP A 12 -40.05 -27.81 -2.94
C ASP A 12 -39.08 -28.34 -1.86
N VAL A 13 -37.86 -27.81 -1.80
CA VAL A 13 -36.82 -28.23 -0.85
C VAL A 13 -37.07 -27.63 0.54
N ILE A 14 -37.67 -26.44 0.59
CA ILE A 14 -38.07 -25.76 1.82
C ILE A 14 -39.29 -26.47 2.44
N GLU A 15 -40.23 -26.93 1.60
CA GLU A 15 -41.36 -27.75 2.05
C GLU A 15 -40.93 -29.15 2.54
N LEU A 16 -39.98 -29.80 1.85
CA LEU A 16 -39.44 -31.08 2.29
C LEU A 16 -38.73 -30.98 3.66
N GLY A 17 -38.01 -29.88 3.90
CA GLY A 17 -37.36 -29.60 5.18
C GLY A 17 -38.34 -29.43 6.35
N LYS A 18 -39.56 -28.96 6.10
CA LYS A 18 -40.63 -28.88 7.10
C LYS A 18 -41.20 -30.25 7.49
N LYS A 19 -41.23 -31.21 6.56
CA LYS A 19 -41.75 -32.58 6.79
C LYS A 19 -40.75 -33.54 7.44
N LEU A 20 -39.48 -33.15 7.58
CA LEU A 20 -38.46 -34.02 8.19
C LEU A 20 -38.58 -34.07 9.73
N PRO A 21 -38.57 -35.27 10.34
CA PRO A 21 -38.52 -35.45 11.79
C PRO A 21 -37.31 -34.74 12.41
N VAL A 22 -37.48 -34.25 13.64
CA VAL A 22 -36.55 -33.33 14.33
C VAL A 22 -35.14 -33.92 14.45
N ASP A 23 -35.00 -35.24 14.56
CA ASP A 23 -33.72 -35.94 14.65
C ASP A 23 -32.91 -35.89 13.35
N ILE A 24 -33.56 -36.06 12.19
CA ILE A 24 -32.91 -35.99 10.88
C ILE A 24 -32.48 -34.56 10.57
N ARG A 25 -33.27 -33.56 11.00
CA ARG A 25 -32.93 -32.15 10.88
C ARG A 25 -31.66 -31.78 11.64
N LYS A 26 -31.51 -32.30 12.87
CA LYS A 26 -30.29 -32.09 13.69
C LYS A 26 -29.06 -32.73 13.04
N GLN A 27 -29.22 -33.91 12.45
CA GLN A 27 -28.15 -34.60 11.74
C GLN A 27 -27.72 -33.86 10.46
N PHE A 28 -28.68 -33.29 9.73
CA PHE A 28 -28.41 -32.46 8.55
C PHE A 28 -27.69 -31.15 8.92
N VAL A 29 -28.13 -30.46 9.98
CA VAL A 29 -27.46 -29.25 10.50
C VAL A 29 -26.06 -29.57 11.04
N SER A 30 -25.87 -30.73 11.67
CA SER A 30 -24.56 -31.21 12.14
C SER A 30 -23.59 -31.52 10.98
N LEU A 31 -24.07 -32.10 9.89
CA LEU A 31 -23.25 -32.32 8.69
C LEU A 31 -22.93 -31.00 7.98
N MET A 32 -23.84 -30.04 8.03
CA MET A 32 -23.65 -28.71 7.44
C MET A 32 -22.68 -27.84 8.26
N THR A 33 -22.62 -28.02 9.58
CA THR A 33 -21.64 -27.35 10.46
C THR A 33 -20.24 -27.95 10.37
N ALA A 34 -20.12 -29.22 9.96
CA ALA A 34 -18.82 -29.85 9.70
C ALA A 34 -18.07 -29.25 8.50
N TRP A 35 -18.77 -28.52 7.61
CA TRP A 35 -18.18 -27.79 6.49
C TRP A 35 -18.06 -26.28 6.77
N GLY A 36 -17.90 -25.89 8.04
CA GLY A 36 -17.54 -24.53 8.42
C GLY A 36 -16.03 -24.34 8.35
N ALA A 37 -15.54 -23.63 7.33
CA ALA A 37 -14.18 -23.14 7.34
C ALA A 37 -14.04 -22.09 8.46
N ASP A 38 -13.40 -22.46 9.57
CA ASP A 38 -13.10 -21.54 10.67
C ASP A 38 -11.96 -20.61 10.22
N SER A 39 -12.32 -19.46 9.63
CA SER A 39 -11.35 -18.44 9.25
C SER A 39 -10.94 -17.65 10.49
N LYS A 40 -9.82 -18.05 11.10
CA LYS A 40 -9.23 -17.33 12.23
C LYS A 40 -8.26 -16.27 11.72
N ASN A 41 -8.66 -15.00 11.83
CA ASN A 41 -7.80 -13.87 11.47
C ASN A 41 -6.66 -13.72 12.49
N LEU A 42 -5.43 -14.06 12.10
CA LEU A 42 -4.25 -14.07 12.98
C LEU A 42 -3.76 -12.67 13.37
N TYR A 43 -3.92 -11.67 12.49
CA TYR A 43 -3.31 -10.33 12.67
C TYR A 43 -4.31 -9.24 13.09
N ASN A 44 -5.63 -9.50 13.08
CA ASN A 44 -6.63 -8.56 13.62
C ASN A 44 -7.88 -9.27 14.20
N PRO A 45 -7.80 -9.91 15.39
CA PRO A 45 -8.91 -10.68 15.97
C PRO A 45 -10.14 -9.83 16.33
N LYS A 46 -9.96 -8.51 16.48
CA LYS A 46 -11.01 -7.55 16.82
C LYS A 46 -11.57 -6.80 15.60
N SER A 47 -11.10 -7.12 14.39
CA SER A 47 -11.44 -6.44 13.13
C SER A 47 -11.45 -4.91 13.25
N ARG A 48 -10.47 -4.34 13.95
CA ARG A 48 -10.35 -2.87 14.07
C ARG A 48 -9.88 -2.30 12.75
N PHE A 49 -10.74 -1.49 12.13
CA PHE A 49 -10.46 -0.80 10.86
C PHE A 49 -9.18 0.07 10.92
N ILE A 50 -8.91 0.67 12.08
CA ILE A 50 -7.72 1.49 12.34
C ILE A 50 -6.42 0.71 12.10
N ASP A 51 -6.34 -0.56 12.53
CA ASP A 51 -5.10 -1.34 12.43
C ASP A 51 -4.79 -1.76 10.99
N TYR A 52 -5.80 -1.74 10.11
CA TYR A 52 -5.66 -2.00 8.67
C TYR A 52 -5.31 -0.73 7.88
N VAL A 53 -6.03 0.37 8.11
CA VAL A 53 -5.89 1.59 7.30
C VAL A 53 -4.64 2.38 7.65
N VAL A 54 -4.24 2.42 8.92
CA VAL A 54 -3.08 3.20 9.40
C VAL A 54 -1.80 2.87 8.61
N PRO A 55 -1.32 1.61 8.53
CA PRO A 55 -0.11 1.29 7.77
C PRO A 55 -0.23 1.60 6.27
N GLY A 56 -1.41 1.44 5.67
CA GLY A 56 -1.65 1.79 4.27
C GLY A 56 -1.50 3.29 4.00
N VAL A 57 -2.13 4.13 4.84
CA VAL A 57 -2.04 5.59 4.73
C VAL A 57 -0.61 6.07 5.00
N ILE A 58 0.10 5.48 5.95
CA ILE A 58 1.51 5.76 6.22
C ILE A 58 2.38 5.49 4.98
N GLY A 59 2.20 4.33 4.35
CA GLY A 59 2.91 3.97 3.11
C GLY A 59 2.63 4.97 2.00
N LEU A 60 1.38 5.42 1.86
CA LEU A 60 0.99 6.42 0.85
C LEU A 60 1.61 7.80 1.11
N ILE A 61 1.63 8.26 2.37
CA ILE A 61 2.30 9.51 2.74
C ILE A 61 3.80 9.42 2.45
N LEU A 62 4.43 8.29 2.81
CA LEU A 62 5.84 8.03 2.53
C LEU A 62 6.14 8.07 1.03
N GLN A 63 5.29 7.42 0.22
CA GLN A 63 5.40 7.44 -1.23
C GLN A 63 5.30 8.87 -1.76
N LEU A 64 4.27 9.61 -1.33
CA LEU A 64 4.02 10.98 -1.78
C LEU A 64 5.21 11.89 -1.48
N LEU A 65 5.73 11.84 -0.26
CA LEU A 65 6.88 12.65 0.14
C LEU A 65 8.12 12.26 -0.65
N THR A 66 8.43 10.97 -0.74
CA THR A 66 9.67 10.49 -1.39
C THR A 66 9.68 10.77 -2.90
N VAL A 67 8.58 10.45 -3.60
CA VAL A 67 8.44 10.70 -5.04
C VAL A 67 8.53 12.19 -5.34
N THR A 68 7.79 13.01 -4.59
CA THR A 68 7.74 14.46 -4.83
C THR A 68 9.07 15.12 -4.52
N LEU A 69 9.75 14.75 -3.43
CA LEU A 69 11.08 15.26 -3.08
C LEU A 69 12.12 14.97 -4.17
N MET A 70 12.15 13.73 -4.67
CA MET A 70 13.09 13.34 -5.71
C MET A 70 12.78 14.05 -7.04
N ALA A 71 11.51 14.07 -7.45
CA ALA A 71 11.08 14.71 -8.68
C ALA A 71 11.37 16.22 -8.68
N CYS A 72 11.04 16.89 -7.57
CA CYS A 72 11.27 18.30 -7.33
C CYS A 72 12.76 18.67 -7.40
N THR A 73 13.63 17.86 -6.79
CA THR A 73 15.07 18.15 -6.75
C THR A 73 15.65 18.23 -8.14
N ILE A 74 15.41 17.20 -8.95
CA ILE A 74 15.96 17.13 -10.31
C ILE A 74 15.32 18.20 -11.21
N ALA A 75 14.04 18.48 -11.04
CA ALA A 75 13.36 19.57 -11.74
C ALA A 75 13.98 20.93 -11.37
N ARG A 76 14.25 21.19 -10.09
CA ARG A 76 14.88 22.44 -9.63
C ARG A 76 16.26 22.65 -10.23
N GLU A 77 17.07 21.60 -10.32
CA GLU A 77 18.41 21.67 -10.92
C GLU A 77 18.38 21.89 -12.43
N ARG A 78 17.37 21.33 -13.09
CA ARG A 78 17.12 21.57 -14.52
C ARG A 78 16.66 23.01 -14.76
N GLU A 79 15.77 23.51 -13.92
CA GLU A 79 15.26 24.88 -13.96
C GLU A 79 16.35 25.91 -13.67
N SER A 80 17.22 25.63 -12.70
CA SER A 80 18.36 26.49 -12.34
C SER A 80 19.50 26.45 -13.36
N GLY A 81 19.41 25.61 -14.40
CA GLY A 81 20.45 25.45 -15.42
C GLY A 81 21.70 24.69 -14.96
N THR A 82 21.84 24.42 -13.66
CA THR A 82 22.98 23.70 -13.07
C THR A 82 23.15 22.30 -13.66
N LEU A 83 22.06 21.67 -14.06
CA LEU A 83 22.10 20.36 -14.71
C LEU A 83 22.88 20.41 -16.04
N TYR A 84 22.75 21.51 -16.81
CA TYR A 84 23.51 21.70 -18.06
C TYR A 84 24.98 22.03 -17.80
N GLN A 85 25.30 22.75 -16.72
CA GLN A 85 26.67 23.01 -16.32
C GLN A 85 27.41 21.72 -15.91
N LEU A 86 26.72 20.82 -15.21
CA LEU A 86 27.24 19.50 -14.82
C LEU A 86 27.48 18.57 -16.03
N LEU A 87 26.68 18.71 -17.09
CA LEU A 87 26.82 17.97 -18.34
C LEU A 87 28.04 18.39 -19.19
N VAL A 88 28.62 19.56 -18.92
CA VAL A 88 29.83 20.06 -19.61
C VAL A 88 31.11 19.54 -18.94
N THR A 89 31.04 19.22 -17.64
CA THR A 89 32.07 18.41 -16.99
C THR A 89 32.09 17.00 -17.59
N SER A 90 33.27 16.37 -17.68
CA SER A 90 33.47 15.01 -18.23
C SER A 90 32.88 13.88 -17.35
N LEU A 91 31.68 14.08 -16.80
CA LEU A 91 30.98 13.14 -15.94
C LEU A 91 29.83 12.49 -16.73
N GLN A 92 29.65 11.19 -16.54
CA GLN A 92 28.57 10.47 -17.22
C GLN A 92 27.23 10.80 -16.55
N ARG A 93 26.16 10.98 -17.34
CA ARG A 93 24.82 11.34 -16.84
C ARG A 93 24.32 10.40 -15.74
N GLY A 94 24.62 9.11 -15.85
CA GLY A 94 24.25 8.09 -14.86
C GLY A 94 24.98 8.24 -13.52
N GLU A 95 26.24 8.66 -13.52
CA GLU A 95 27.02 8.86 -12.29
C GLU A 95 26.51 10.05 -11.49
N ILE A 96 26.10 11.13 -12.18
CA ILE A 96 25.48 12.31 -11.53
C ILE A 96 24.17 11.92 -10.86
N VAL A 97 23.35 11.10 -11.52
CA VAL A 97 22.06 10.66 -10.98
C VAL A 97 22.25 9.71 -9.80
N ILE A 98 23.16 8.74 -9.90
CA ILE A 98 23.46 7.79 -8.81
C ILE A 98 24.06 8.52 -7.61
N GLY A 99 25.02 9.42 -7.85
CA GLY A 99 25.67 10.22 -6.81
C GLY A 99 24.68 11.13 -6.07
N LYS A 100 23.61 11.58 -6.73
CA LYS A 100 22.52 12.31 -6.09
C LYS A 100 21.48 11.40 -5.47
N MET A 101 21.17 10.24 -6.05
CA MET A 101 20.21 9.30 -5.45
C MET A 101 20.66 8.84 -4.06
N LEU A 102 21.96 8.63 -3.85
CA LEU A 102 22.48 8.12 -2.58
C LEU A 102 22.10 8.99 -1.36
N PRO A 103 22.33 10.32 -1.33
CA PRO A 103 21.90 11.15 -0.22
C PRO A 103 20.37 11.20 -0.07
N TYR A 104 19.61 11.16 -1.16
CA TYR A 104 18.13 11.11 -1.07
C TYR A 104 17.64 9.80 -0.49
N LEU A 105 18.30 8.69 -0.79
CA LEU A 105 18.01 7.39 -0.17
C LEU A 105 18.21 7.47 1.35
N VAL A 106 19.30 8.09 1.82
CA VAL A 106 19.54 8.31 3.26
C VAL A 106 18.45 9.19 3.88
N VAL A 107 18.06 10.27 3.23
CA VAL A 107 16.96 11.15 3.69
C VAL A 107 15.63 10.38 3.76
N SER A 108 15.34 9.56 2.76
CA SER A 108 14.13 8.72 2.73
C SER A 108 14.12 7.64 3.81
N ILE A 109 15.27 7.02 4.10
CA ILE A 109 15.39 6.09 5.23
C ILE A 109 15.09 6.82 6.55
N CYS A 110 15.66 8.02 6.73
CA CYS A 110 15.36 8.83 7.90
C CYS A 110 13.86 9.15 8.01
N LEU A 111 13.21 9.45 6.90
CA LEU A 111 11.77 9.70 6.85
C LEU A 111 10.95 8.48 7.28
N VAL A 112 11.31 7.29 6.80
CA VAL A 112 10.67 6.03 7.23
C VAL A 112 10.84 5.81 8.73
N VAL A 113 12.04 6.01 9.27
CA VAL A 113 12.30 5.84 10.72
C VAL A 113 11.44 6.81 11.54
N VAL A 114 11.38 8.09 11.14
CA VAL A 114 10.56 9.10 11.83
C VAL A 114 9.08 8.71 11.80
N ILE A 115 8.56 8.31 10.64
CA ILE A 115 7.15 7.96 10.51
C ILE A 115 6.84 6.68 11.30
N MET A 116 7.70 5.67 11.23
CA MET A 116 7.56 4.43 12.00
C MET A 116 7.56 4.70 13.52
N ALA A 117 8.41 5.61 13.99
CA ALA A 117 8.44 6.05 15.38
C ALA A 117 7.14 6.77 15.79
N LEU A 118 6.61 7.66 14.93
CA LEU A 118 5.33 8.34 15.16
C LEU A 118 4.16 7.35 15.17
N SER A 119 4.16 6.36 14.28
CA SER A 119 3.12 5.32 14.22
C SER A 119 3.12 4.47 15.48
N TRP A 120 4.30 4.08 15.99
CA TRP A 120 4.40 3.38 17.25
C TRP A 120 3.90 4.25 18.42
N TRP A 121 4.37 5.49 18.52
CA TRP A 121 4.06 6.37 19.64
C TRP A 121 2.60 6.77 19.70
N HIS A 122 2.00 7.11 18.55
CA HIS A 122 0.64 7.67 18.50
C HIS A 122 -0.44 6.61 18.32
N PHE A 123 -0.17 5.54 17.56
CA PHE A 123 -1.16 4.52 17.23
C PHE A 123 -0.92 3.17 17.91
N GLY A 124 0.23 2.95 18.56
CA GLY A 124 0.53 1.71 19.28
C GLY A 124 0.68 0.48 18.37
N VAL A 125 1.07 0.67 17.11
CA VAL A 125 1.23 -0.42 16.13
C VAL A 125 2.40 -1.32 16.53
N ALA A 126 2.12 -2.58 16.82
CA ALA A 126 3.13 -3.57 17.20
C ALA A 126 3.81 -4.17 15.95
N PHE A 127 5.11 -3.93 15.78
CA PHE A 127 5.91 -4.53 14.73
C PHE A 127 6.47 -5.90 15.16
N TYR A 128 5.94 -6.99 14.60
CA TYR A 128 6.37 -8.35 14.94
C TYR A 128 7.72 -8.75 14.28
N GLN A 129 7.97 -8.32 13.05
CA GLN A 129 9.17 -8.69 12.28
C GLN A 129 9.90 -7.46 11.71
N PRO A 130 10.77 -6.80 12.50
CA PRO A 130 11.42 -5.55 12.08
C PRO A 130 12.39 -5.74 10.91
N HIS A 131 13.05 -6.89 10.78
CA HIS A 131 14.01 -7.16 9.70
C HIS A 131 13.32 -7.32 8.33
N ALA A 132 12.21 -8.06 8.28
CA ALA A 132 11.42 -8.22 7.06
C ALA A 132 10.79 -6.88 6.64
N LEU A 133 10.29 -6.11 7.61
CA LEU A 133 9.74 -4.78 7.37
C LEU A 133 10.79 -3.81 6.83
N ALA A 134 12.01 -3.82 7.37
CA ALA A 134 13.10 -3.00 6.88
C ALA A 134 13.45 -3.29 5.41
N LEU A 135 13.49 -4.58 5.03
CA LEU A 135 13.76 -4.98 3.64
C LEU A 135 12.65 -4.53 2.68
N ILE A 136 11.39 -4.69 3.08
CA ILE A 136 10.23 -4.23 2.31
C ILE A 136 10.25 -2.70 2.17
N CYS A 137 10.49 -1.98 3.26
CA CYS A 137 10.63 -0.52 3.23
C CYS A 137 11.77 -0.06 2.33
N LEU A 138 12.91 -0.75 2.33
CA LEU A 138 14.03 -0.41 1.47
C LEU A 138 13.71 -0.61 -0.02
N LEU A 139 13.10 -1.75 -0.38
CA LEU A 139 12.62 -2.00 -1.75
C LEU A 139 11.57 -0.98 -2.17
N PHE A 140 10.64 -0.68 -1.27
CA PHE A 140 9.62 0.34 -1.47
C PHE A 140 10.25 1.69 -1.78
N LEU A 141 11.17 2.17 -0.94
CA LEU A 141 11.88 3.44 -1.14
C LEU A 141 12.66 3.48 -2.46
N LEU A 142 13.33 2.39 -2.85
CA LEU A 142 14.03 2.30 -4.13
C LEU A 142 13.06 2.50 -5.31
N CYS A 143 11.89 1.85 -5.23
CA CYS A 143 10.83 1.99 -6.23
C CYS A 143 10.26 3.41 -6.25
N SER A 144 9.99 4.01 -5.08
CA SER A 144 9.50 5.39 -4.94
C SER A 144 10.48 6.40 -5.53
N LEU A 145 11.78 6.26 -5.23
CA LEU A 145 12.81 7.15 -5.77
C LEU A 145 12.95 6.97 -7.29
N GLY A 146 12.87 5.74 -7.78
CA GLY A 146 12.85 5.44 -9.22
C GLY A 146 11.65 6.08 -9.93
N LEU A 147 10.46 6.02 -9.34
CA LEU A 147 9.27 6.71 -9.84
C LEU A 147 9.45 8.24 -9.83
N GLY A 148 10.01 8.79 -8.75
CA GLY A 148 10.33 10.23 -8.68
C GLY A 148 11.31 10.67 -9.76
N LEU A 149 12.33 9.86 -10.05
CA LEU A 149 13.25 10.09 -11.17
C LEU A 149 12.55 10.03 -12.53
N LEU A 150 11.68 9.05 -12.74
CA LEU A 150 10.92 8.91 -13.98
C LEU A 150 10.08 10.17 -14.23
N ILE A 151 9.35 10.63 -13.21
CA ILE A 151 8.51 11.83 -13.26
C ILE A 151 9.36 13.09 -13.50
N SER A 152 10.55 13.17 -12.91
CA SER A 152 11.48 14.28 -13.13
C SER A 152 11.92 14.41 -14.59
N THR A 153 11.95 13.29 -15.32
CA THR A 153 12.38 13.28 -16.73
C THR A 153 11.39 14.06 -17.60
N PHE A 154 10.10 13.95 -17.31
CA PHE A 154 9.03 14.68 -18.01
C PHE A 154 8.84 16.11 -17.52
N SER A 155 9.37 16.45 -16.34
CA SER A 155 9.16 17.75 -15.70
C SER A 155 10.25 18.74 -16.07
N ARG A 156 9.86 19.99 -16.36
CA ARG A 156 10.78 21.11 -16.63
C ARG A 156 10.89 22.10 -15.48
N THR A 157 9.84 22.23 -14.67
CA THR A 157 9.80 23.14 -13.51
C THR A 157 9.43 22.38 -12.24
N GLN A 158 9.77 22.94 -11.08
CA GLN A 158 9.42 22.35 -9.78
C GLN A 158 7.90 22.18 -9.61
N THR A 159 7.10 23.19 -9.98
CA THR A 159 5.63 23.13 -9.88
C THR A 159 5.06 22.02 -10.76
N GLN A 160 5.59 21.86 -11.98
CA GLN A 160 5.16 20.79 -12.89
C GLN A 160 5.49 19.39 -12.33
N ALA A 161 6.66 19.24 -11.70
CA ALA A 161 7.05 17.98 -11.06
C ALA A 161 6.09 17.57 -9.93
N ILE A 162 5.68 18.54 -9.11
CA ILE A 162 4.71 18.30 -8.03
C ILE A 162 3.35 17.89 -8.62
N GLN A 163 2.86 18.60 -9.64
CA GLN A 163 1.58 18.27 -10.29
C GLN A 163 1.58 16.88 -10.93
N PHE A 164 2.65 16.51 -11.65
CA PHE A 164 2.77 15.15 -12.19
C PHE A 164 2.88 14.09 -11.10
N SER A 165 3.60 14.38 -10.02
CA SER A 165 3.70 13.45 -8.88
C SER A 165 2.32 13.16 -8.29
N VAL A 166 1.53 14.20 -8.00
CA VAL A 166 0.17 14.03 -7.46
C VAL A 166 -0.74 13.31 -8.46
N PHE A 167 -0.67 13.68 -9.75
CA PHE A 167 -1.48 13.04 -10.79
C PHE A 167 -1.18 11.54 -10.92
N PHE A 168 0.08 11.13 -10.81
CA PHE A 168 0.47 9.73 -10.88
C PHE A 168 0.17 8.96 -9.58
N LEU A 169 0.21 9.65 -8.43
CA LEU A 169 -0.05 9.04 -7.14
C LEU A 169 -1.53 8.83 -6.85
N LEU A 170 -2.43 9.62 -7.43
CA LEU A 170 -3.88 9.42 -7.29
C LEU A 170 -4.35 8.02 -7.75
N PRO A 171 -4.03 7.52 -8.95
CA PRO A 171 -4.42 6.17 -9.35
C PRO A 171 -3.69 5.10 -8.54
N VAL A 172 -2.41 5.31 -8.18
CA VAL A 172 -1.67 4.38 -7.30
C VAL A 172 -2.35 4.27 -5.93
N PHE A 173 -2.82 5.39 -5.40
CA PHE A 173 -3.55 5.43 -4.13
C PHE A 173 -4.84 4.62 -4.19
N VAL A 174 -5.64 4.77 -5.26
CA VAL A 174 -6.88 4.00 -5.44
C VAL A 174 -6.59 2.50 -5.59
N LEU A 175 -5.54 2.15 -6.34
CA LEU A 175 -5.15 0.76 -6.59
C LEU A 175 -4.41 0.10 -5.42
N SER A 176 -3.96 0.87 -4.42
CA SER A 176 -3.16 0.38 -3.30
C SER A 176 -3.92 -0.55 -2.35
N GLY A 177 -5.25 -0.64 -2.43
CA GLY A 177 -6.07 -1.48 -1.53
C GLY A 177 -6.06 -1.03 -0.06
N ALA A 178 -5.55 0.17 0.24
CA ALA A 178 -5.42 0.68 1.61
C ALA A 178 -6.78 1.04 2.25
N PHE A 179 -7.82 1.30 1.44
CA PHE A 179 -9.16 1.71 1.92
C PHE A 179 -10.20 0.59 1.92
N ALA A 180 -10.03 -0.42 1.06
CA ALA A 180 -10.97 -1.53 0.93
C ALA A 180 -10.18 -2.85 0.99
N PRO A 181 -10.64 -3.84 1.79
CA PRO A 181 -10.09 -5.18 1.71
C PRO A 181 -10.28 -5.69 0.27
N LEU A 182 -9.23 -6.25 -0.33
CA LEU A 182 -9.25 -6.81 -1.69
C LEU A 182 -10.33 -7.88 -1.89
N GLU A 183 -10.90 -8.39 -0.79
CA GLU A 183 -11.99 -9.35 -0.74
C GLU A 183 -13.37 -8.75 -1.11
N GLN A 184 -13.50 -7.42 -1.19
CA GLN A 184 -14.76 -6.70 -1.43
C GLN A 184 -14.81 -5.93 -2.76
N LEU A 185 -13.75 -5.97 -3.58
CA LEU A 185 -13.73 -5.43 -4.96
C LEU A 185 -13.95 -6.55 -5.98
#